data_AF-A0AAW5RVF1-F1
#
_entry.id   AF-A0AAW5RVF1-F1
#
_cell.length_a   1.000
_cell.length_b   1.000
_cell.length_c   1.000
_cell.angle_alpha   90.00
_cell.angle_beta   90.00
_cell.angle_gamma   90.00
#
_symmetry.space_group_name_H-M   'P 1'
#
loop_
_entity.id
_entity.type
_entity.pdbx_description
1 polymer ?
#
loop_
_entity_poly.entity_id
_entity_poly.type
_entity_poly.pdbx_seq_one_letter_code
_entity_poly.pdbx_strand_id
1 'polypeptide(L)'
;MDIKESQLIISNFFRNYDIFIQIDSKTSLLYGRNYEIIKEAFIFFANNLILHPKNSKEAYEKLREKFLNYFALIEEDLDITAQRSSVVCINNNLTSSFLLFNKSQDLNFNQFLSEFLYSIKMFEEFRDKIQMEGRRTIAKNNIIERLSYYFNFQDTHAVEQIVKKIEFQNNSNIPKQVLTEFHNFMSHVCMACSLSDEDKDTDIFSKNIERAINHIKRGTLDCYKIIIKDFFIFTRGKKEYLIIKKDKNKLFNLRINEYQNLGKNINKTTADYKQYASFLLNKLT
;
A
#
# COMPACT_ATOMS: atom_id res chain seq x y z
N MET A 1 -15.36 2.19 23.71
CA MET A 1 -14.61 3.44 23.57
C MET A 1 -15.61 4.57 23.54
N ASP A 2 -15.39 5.60 24.35
CA ASP A 2 -16.22 6.81 24.32
C ASP A 2 -16.07 7.51 22.94
N ILE A 3 -17.12 8.16 22.45
CA ILE A 3 -17.14 8.86 21.16
C ILE A 3 -16.05 9.94 21.14
N LYS A 4 -15.87 10.66 22.25
CA LYS A 4 -14.83 11.69 22.38
C LYS A 4 -13.42 11.11 22.32
N GLU A 5 -13.20 9.97 22.97
CA GLU A 5 -11.91 9.27 22.96
C GLU A 5 -11.57 8.76 21.56
N SER A 6 -12.56 8.23 20.84
CA SER A 6 -12.41 7.81 19.44
C SER A 6 -11.98 8.97 18.54
N GLN A 7 -12.67 10.12 18.65
CA GLN A 7 -12.40 11.30 17.83
C GLN A 7 -10.99 11.85 18.09
N LEU A 8 -10.55 11.82 19.35
CA LEU A 8 -9.21 12.26 19.72
C LEU A 8 -8.11 11.37 19.11
N ILE A 9 -8.27 10.05 19.16
CA ILE A 9 -7.31 9.10 18.56
C ILE A 9 -7.22 9.33 17.05
N ILE A 10 -8.37 9.43 16.40
CA ILE A 10 -8.48 9.68 14.96
C ILE A 10 -7.75 10.97 14.58
N SER A 11 -8.08 12.08 15.24
CA SER A 11 -7.48 13.39 14.97
C SER A 11 -5.97 13.38 15.16
N ASN A 12 -5.50 12.81 16.27
CA ASN A 12 -4.08 12.71 16.58
C ASN A 12 -3.34 11.81 15.58
N PHE A 13 -3.98 10.75 15.09
CA PHE A 13 -3.40 9.90 14.04
C PHE A 13 -3.16 10.70 12.76
N PHE A 14 -4.18 11.37 12.22
CA PHE A 14 -4.02 12.15 11.00
C PHE A 14 -3.01 13.28 11.16
N ARG A 15 -2.99 13.95 12.32
CA ARG A 15 -1.99 15.00 12.61
C ARG A 15 -0.57 14.45 12.58
N ASN A 16 -0.33 13.34 13.28
CA ASN A 16 1.01 12.74 13.31
C ASN A 16 1.39 12.16 11.94
N TYR A 17 0.43 11.63 11.19
CA TYR A 17 0.69 11.10 9.85
C TYR A 17 1.02 12.22 8.86
N ASP A 18 0.38 13.40 8.95
CA ASP A 18 0.72 14.58 8.15
C ASP A 18 2.17 15.04 8.41
N ILE A 19 2.54 15.15 9.68
CA ILE A 19 3.93 15.47 10.10
C ILE A 19 4.90 14.42 9.51
N PHE A 20 4.54 13.14 9.61
CA PHE A 20 5.34 12.06 9.05
C PHE A 20 5.51 12.18 7.54
N ILE A 21 4.45 12.46 6.76
CA ILE A 21 4.55 12.66 5.31
C ILE A 21 5.54 13.77 4.97
N GLN A 22 5.48 14.89 5.69
CA GLN A 22 6.37 16.03 5.44
C GLN A 22 7.83 15.68 5.69
N ILE A 23 8.12 15.02 6.82
CA ILE A 23 9.47 14.60 7.18
C ILE A 23 9.97 13.54 6.20
N ASP A 24 9.18 12.47 5.98
CA ASP A 24 9.51 11.36 5.07
C ASP A 24 9.73 11.86 3.63
N SER A 25 8.97 12.84 3.16
CA SER A 25 9.20 13.45 1.84
C SER A 25 10.60 14.06 1.71
N LYS A 26 11.04 14.84 2.72
CA LYS A 26 12.36 15.48 2.75
C LYS A 26 13.49 14.46 2.91
N THR A 27 13.31 13.50 3.82
CA THR A 27 14.35 12.50 4.12
C THR A 27 14.45 11.42 3.06
N SER A 28 13.38 11.18 2.27
CA SER A 28 13.37 10.11 1.28
C SER A 28 14.42 10.26 0.17
N LEU A 29 14.92 11.48 -0.07
CA LEU A 29 16.02 11.71 -1.02
C LEU A 29 17.36 11.16 -0.50
N LEU A 30 17.53 11.08 0.82
CA LEU A 30 18.77 10.64 1.47
C LEU A 30 18.69 9.16 1.88
N TYR A 31 17.61 8.76 2.55
CA TYR A 31 17.48 7.43 3.15
C TYR A 31 16.45 6.53 2.44
N GLY A 32 15.77 7.05 1.42
CA GLY A 32 14.56 6.43 0.92
C GLY A 32 13.38 6.57 1.90
N ARG A 33 12.21 6.09 1.48
CA ARG A 33 10.98 6.12 2.29
C ARG A 33 11.05 5.18 3.48
N ASN A 34 10.53 5.60 4.63
CA ASN A 34 10.43 4.74 5.81
C ASN A 34 9.21 3.79 5.70
N TYR A 35 9.38 2.71 4.93
CA TYR A 35 8.31 1.73 4.69
C TYR A 35 7.85 0.97 5.94
N GLU A 36 8.67 0.89 7.00
CA GLU A 36 8.26 0.26 8.24
C GLU A 36 7.17 1.07 8.93
N ILE A 37 7.37 2.38 9.08
CA ILE A 37 6.36 3.27 9.66
C ILE A 37 5.12 3.35 8.78
N ILE A 38 5.29 3.42 7.44
CA ILE A 38 4.15 3.42 6.50
C ILE A 38 3.30 2.15 6.67
N LYS A 39 3.95 0.99 6.81
CA LYS A 39 3.27 -0.29 7.03
C LYS A 39 2.52 -0.32 8.37
N GLU A 40 3.14 0.12 9.46
CA GLU A 40 2.49 0.16 10.77
C GLU A 40 1.30 1.10 10.80
N ALA A 41 1.41 2.25 10.13
CA ALA A 41 0.31 3.18 9.96
C ALA A 41 -0.81 2.60 9.08
N PHE A 42 -0.48 1.84 8.03
CA PHE A 42 -1.48 1.09 7.27
C PHE A 42 -2.22 0.07 8.14
N ILE A 43 -1.48 -0.75 8.91
CA ILE A 43 -2.06 -1.75 9.81
C ILE A 43 -2.97 -1.08 10.84
N PHE A 44 -2.53 0.04 11.41
CA PHE A 44 -3.36 0.83 12.31
C PHE A 44 -4.62 1.34 11.63
N PHE A 45 -4.50 2.00 10.47
CA PHE A 45 -5.63 2.52 9.72
C PHE A 45 -6.63 1.42 9.35
N ALA A 46 -6.19 0.38 8.64
CA ALA A 46 -7.07 -0.67 8.15
C ALA A 46 -7.65 -1.53 9.28
N ASN A 47 -6.80 -2.11 10.14
CA ASN A 47 -7.26 -3.07 11.12
C ASN A 47 -7.86 -2.39 12.35
N ASN A 48 -7.24 -1.31 12.83
CA ASN A 48 -7.59 -0.74 14.12
C ASN A 48 -8.54 0.45 14.02
N LEU A 49 -8.53 1.27 12.95
CA LEU A 49 -9.50 2.35 12.79
C LEU A 49 -10.75 1.91 12.02
N ILE A 50 -10.58 1.16 10.92
CA ILE A 50 -11.70 0.78 10.05
C ILE A 50 -12.38 -0.51 10.53
N LEU A 51 -11.64 -1.62 10.65
CA LEU A 51 -12.24 -2.94 10.91
C LEU A 51 -12.55 -3.19 12.40
N HIS A 52 -11.66 -2.78 13.30
CA HIS A 52 -11.75 -3.07 14.73
C HIS A 52 -11.50 -1.83 15.62
N PRO A 53 -12.37 -0.80 15.54
CA PRO A 53 -12.22 0.46 16.26
C PRO A 53 -12.12 0.33 17.80
N LYS A 54 -12.57 -0.79 18.37
CA LYS A 54 -12.42 -1.06 19.81
C LYS A 54 -10.96 -1.25 20.25
N ASN A 55 -10.06 -1.59 19.33
CA ASN A 55 -8.63 -1.83 19.60
C ASN A 55 -7.75 -0.60 19.33
N SER A 56 -8.34 0.53 18.87
CA SER A 56 -7.54 1.66 18.36
C SER A 56 -6.65 2.31 19.40
N LYS A 57 -7.02 2.31 20.69
CA LYS A 57 -6.28 3.05 21.71
C LYS A 57 -4.85 2.54 21.90
N GLU A 58 -4.71 1.30 22.34
CA GLU A 58 -3.40 0.68 22.61
C GLU A 58 -2.56 0.59 21.31
N ALA A 59 -3.20 0.28 20.19
CA ALA A 59 -2.54 0.23 18.89
C ALA A 59 -2.01 1.60 18.46
N TYR A 60 -2.77 2.68 18.72
CA TYR A 60 -2.33 4.03 18.40
C TYR A 60 -1.18 4.49 19.29
N GLU A 61 -1.20 4.16 20.58
CA GLU A 61 -0.13 4.54 21.51
C GLU A 61 1.23 3.98 21.04
N LYS A 62 1.26 2.70 20.64
CA LYS A 62 2.45 2.06 20.07
C LYS A 62 2.89 2.71 18.75
N LEU A 63 1.94 3.00 17.85
CA LEU A 63 2.26 3.67 16.59
C LEU A 63 2.77 5.11 16.81
N ARG A 64 2.17 5.83 17.76
CA ARG A 64 2.56 7.20 18.11
C ARG A 64 3.99 7.24 18.62
N GLU A 65 4.39 6.30 19.47
CA GLU A 65 5.78 6.19 19.92
C GLU A 65 6.75 6.02 18.74
N LYS A 66 6.42 5.16 17.77
CA LYS A 66 7.22 4.98 16.54
C LYS A 66 7.35 6.28 15.74
N PHE A 67 6.27 7.03 15.57
CA PHE A 67 6.32 8.34 14.91
C PHE A 67 7.25 9.30 15.64
N LEU A 68 7.08 9.45 16.96
CA LEU A 68 7.85 10.41 17.75
C LEU A 68 9.33 10.07 17.79
N ASN A 69 9.68 8.78 17.93
CA ASN A 69 11.07 8.33 17.91
C ASN A 69 11.71 8.62 16.54
N TYR A 70 10.99 8.41 15.45
CA TYR A 70 11.48 8.74 14.11
C TYR A 70 11.65 10.25 13.92
N PHE A 71 10.73 11.08 14.43
CA PHE A 71 10.85 12.53 14.33
C PHE A 71 12.07 13.04 15.09
N ALA A 72 12.27 12.56 16.33
CA ALA A 72 13.42 12.93 17.14
C ALA A 72 14.75 12.54 16.48
N LEU A 73 14.83 11.32 15.93
CA LEU A 73 16.02 10.84 15.24
C LEU A 73 16.35 11.69 13.99
N ILE A 74 15.36 12.05 13.18
CA ILE A 74 15.59 12.88 12.00
C ILE A 74 15.94 14.33 12.35
N GLU A 75 15.33 14.88 13.39
CA GLU A 75 15.67 16.21 13.90
C GLU A 75 17.12 16.25 14.40
N GLU A 76 17.54 15.24 15.16
CA GLU A 76 18.92 15.11 15.66
C GLU A 76 19.93 14.90 14.52
N ASP A 77 19.64 14.00 13.58
CA ASP A 77 20.58 13.62 12.52
C ASP A 77 20.72 14.68 11.42
N LEU A 78 19.62 15.36 11.06
CA LEU A 78 19.54 16.19 9.87
C LEU A 78 19.04 17.62 10.09
N ASP A 79 18.65 17.99 11.32
CA ASP A 79 17.98 19.27 11.63
C ASP A 79 16.72 19.48 10.76
N ILE A 80 16.07 18.38 10.38
CA ILE A 80 14.84 18.40 9.59
C ILE A 80 13.65 18.27 10.52
N THR A 81 12.93 19.37 10.68
CA THR A 81 11.60 19.35 11.30
C THR A 81 10.50 19.36 10.24
N ALA A 82 9.27 19.06 10.66
CA ALA A 82 8.12 19.43 9.86
C ALA A 82 8.13 20.94 9.61
N GLN A 83 7.71 21.35 8.41
CA GLN A 83 7.47 22.78 8.18
C GLN A 83 6.24 23.21 8.99
N ARG A 84 6.04 24.52 9.20
CA ARG A 84 4.71 25.02 9.58
C ARG A 84 3.76 24.60 8.46
N SER A 85 3.02 23.53 8.71
CA SER A 85 2.13 22.95 7.71
C SER A 85 1.09 23.98 7.30
N SER A 86 0.70 24.00 6.01
CA SER A 86 -0.57 24.63 5.61
C SER A 86 -1.77 23.91 6.24
N VAL A 87 -1.56 22.69 6.76
CA VAL A 87 -2.48 21.98 7.66
C VAL A 87 -2.38 22.59 9.06
N VAL A 88 -3.07 23.70 9.26
CA VAL A 88 -3.08 24.43 10.55
C VAL A 88 -3.75 23.61 11.65
N CYS A 89 -4.74 22.78 11.29
CA CYS A 89 -5.42 21.85 12.18
C CYS A 89 -6.04 20.70 11.39
N ILE A 90 -6.17 19.52 12.01
CA ILE A 90 -7.02 18.46 11.48
C ILE A 90 -8.44 18.73 11.96
N ASN A 91 -9.37 18.89 11.02
CA ASN A 91 -10.76 19.13 11.31
C ASN A 91 -11.45 17.82 11.73
N ASN A 92 -11.86 17.75 13.00
CA ASN A 92 -12.49 16.59 13.60
C ASN A 92 -13.84 16.23 12.95
N ASN A 93 -14.59 17.22 12.46
CA ASN A 93 -15.88 17.01 11.80
C ASN A 93 -15.69 16.43 10.40
N LEU A 94 -14.70 16.92 9.63
CA LEU A 94 -14.32 16.34 8.34
C LEU A 94 -13.73 14.95 8.49
N THR A 95 -12.91 14.73 9.51
CA THR A 95 -12.31 13.41 9.76
C THR A 95 -13.37 12.40 10.19
N SER A 96 -14.29 12.82 11.08
CA SER A 96 -15.45 12.03 11.46
C SER A 96 -16.35 11.79 10.25
N SER A 97 -16.56 12.79 9.39
CA SER A 97 -17.32 12.64 8.14
C SER A 97 -16.65 11.64 7.21
N PHE A 98 -15.33 11.70 7.00
CA PHE A 98 -14.57 10.78 6.16
C PHE A 98 -14.64 9.33 6.66
N LEU A 99 -14.54 9.13 7.98
CA LEU A 99 -14.69 7.81 8.58
C LEU A 99 -16.15 7.35 8.63
N LEU A 100 -17.11 8.28 8.73
CA LEU A 100 -18.55 8.03 8.61
C LEU A 100 -18.97 7.81 7.16
N PHE A 101 -18.26 8.33 6.15
CA PHE A 101 -18.41 7.95 4.75
C PHE A 101 -18.13 6.44 4.56
N ASN A 102 -17.38 5.80 5.47
CA ASN A 102 -17.32 4.33 5.52
C ASN A 102 -18.57 3.67 6.12
N LYS A 103 -19.39 4.40 6.89
CA LYS A 103 -20.63 3.88 7.50
C LYS A 103 -21.91 4.28 6.76
N SER A 104 -21.92 5.42 6.07
CA SER A 104 -23.04 5.86 5.23
C SER A 104 -22.98 5.16 3.87
N GLN A 105 -24.14 4.90 3.28
CA GLN A 105 -24.36 4.16 2.03
C GLN A 105 -23.79 4.83 0.75
N ASP A 106 -22.69 5.58 0.85
CA ASP A 106 -21.96 6.02 -0.34
C ASP A 106 -21.16 4.82 -0.89
N LEU A 107 -21.86 4.02 -1.70
CA LEU A 107 -21.48 2.66 -2.13
C LEU A 107 -20.08 2.57 -2.78
N ASN A 108 -19.52 3.67 -3.27
CA ASN A 108 -18.30 3.67 -4.08
C ASN A 108 -16.99 3.64 -3.26
N PHE A 109 -16.83 4.47 -2.21
CA PHE A 109 -15.56 4.53 -1.45
C PHE A 109 -15.30 3.24 -0.68
N ASN A 110 -16.33 2.76 0.01
CA ASN A 110 -16.32 1.48 0.73
C ASN A 110 -15.96 0.31 -0.19
N GLN A 111 -16.47 0.30 -1.42
CA GLN A 111 -16.15 -0.73 -2.39
C GLN A 111 -14.67 -0.70 -2.78
N PHE A 112 -14.08 0.47 -3.05
CA PHE A 112 -12.67 0.57 -3.42
C PHE A 112 -11.74 0.19 -2.26
N LEU A 113 -12.03 0.66 -1.04
CA LEU A 113 -11.22 0.31 0.14
C LEU A 113 -11.35 -1.19 0.47
N SER A 114 -12.56 -1.75 0.41
CA SER A 114 -12.77 -3.18 0.63
C SER A 114 -12.02 -4.03 -0.40
N GLU A 115 -12.05 -3.63 -1.68
CA GLU A 115 -11.32 -4.30 -2.74
C GLU A 115 -9.80 -4.19 -2.55
N PHE A 116 -9.30 -3.04 -2.09
CA PHE A 116 -7.89 -2.84 -1.77
C PHE A 116 -7.42 -3.78 -0.66
N LEU A 117 -8.16 -3.83 0.46
CA LEU A 117 -7.86 -4.74 1.57
C LEU A 117 -7.96 -6.22 1.12
N TYR A 118 -8.93 -6.54 0.28
CA TYR A 118 -9.06 -7.88 -0.29
C TYR A 118 -7.88 -8.26 -1.18
N SER A 119 -7.37 -7.33 -2.00
CA SER A 119 -6.19 -7.57 -2.83
C SER A 119 -4.93 -7.85 -2.00
N ILE A 120 -4.75 -7.14 -0.89
CA ILE A 120 -3.63 -7.35 0.05
C ILE A 120 -3.78 -8.72 0.72
N LYS A 121 -4.98 -9.07 1.20
CA LYS A 121 -5.25 -10.40 1.76
C LYS A 121 -4.93 -11.52 0.77
N MET A 122 -5.35 -11.38 -0.49
CA MET A 122 -5.00 -12.35 -1.54
C MET A 122 -3.49 -12.46 -1.75
N PHE A 123 -2.75 -11.35 -1.66
CA PHE A 123 -1.30 -11.38 -1.76
C PHE A 123 -0.68 -12.10 -0.56
N GLU A 124 -1.16 -11.87 0.66
CA GLU A 124 -0.72 -12.59 1.86
C GLU A 124 -0.99 -14.09 1.74
N GLU A 125 -2.19 -14.48 1.31
CA GLU A 125 -2.54 -15.89 1.03
C GLU A 125 -1.61 -16.51 -0.01
N PHE A 126 -1.28 -15.79 -1.09
CA PHE A 126 -0.31 -16.24 -2.09
C PHE A 126 1.06 -16.47 -1.45
N ARG A 127 1.54 -15.51 -0.65
CA ARG A 127 2.85 -15.58 0.03
C ARG A 127 2.92 -16.73 1.02
N ASP A 128 1.82 -17.06 1.69
CA ASP A 128 1.75 -18.17 2.63
C ASP A 128 1.79 -19.52 1.90
N LYS A 129 1.06 -19.66 0.79
CA LYS A 129 1.08 -20.89 -0.03
C LYS A 129 2.46 -21.22 -0.60
N ILE A 130 3.20 -20.22 -1.09
CA ILE A 130 4.55 -20.47 -1.65
C ILE A 130 5.64 -20.62 -0.58
N GLN A 131 5.31 -20.30 0.68
CA GLN A 131 6.21 -20.34 1.83
C GLN A 131 7.52 -19.55 1.63
N MET A 132 8.44 -19.68 2.59
CA MET A 132 9.71 -18.96 2.60
C MET A 132 10.61 -19.30 1.41
N GLU A 133 10.62 -20.57 0.98
CA GLU A 133 11.46 -21.01 -0.14
C GLU A 133 10.97 -20.44 -1.48
N GLY A 134 9.65 -20.35 -1.67
CA GLY A 134 9.07 -19.68 -2.83
C GLY A 134 9.36 -18.18 -2.84
N ARG A 135 9.28 -17.52 -1.68
CA ARG A 135 9.66 -16.10 -1.52
C ARG A 135 11.12 -15.85 -1.91
N ARG A 136 12.04 -16.73 -1.48
CA ARG A 136 13.47 -16.70 -1.85
C ARG A 136 13.69 -16.88 -3.35
N THR A 137 12.98 -17.84 -3.95
CA THR A 137 13.05 -18.10 -5.40
C THR A 137 12.62 -16.86 -6.19
N ILE A 138 11.53 -16.21 -5.79
CA ILE A 138 11.05 -14.98 -6.41
C ILE A 138 12.07 -13.85 -6.26
N ALA A 139 12.61 -13.64 -5.06
CA ALA A 139 13.60 -12.59 -4.82
C ALA A 139 14.86 -12.78 -5.68
N LYS A 140 15.40 -14.01 -5.71
CA LYS A 140 16.55 -14.38 -6.54
C LYS A 140 16.31 -14.04 -8.01
N ASN A 141 15.22 -14.53 -8.58
CA ASN A 141 14.93 -14.33 -9.99
C ASN A 141 14.68 -12.85 -10.33
N ASN A 142 14.00 -12.07 -9.47
CA ASN A 142 13.84 -10.64 -9.69
C ASN A 142 15.20 -9.89 -9.68
N ILE A 143 16.13 -10.27 -8.81
CA ILE A 143 17.47 -9.66 -8.78
C ILE A 143 18.26 -10.02 -10.04
N ILE A 144 18.26 -11.30 -10.44
CA ILE A 144 18.90 -11.75 -11.69
C ILE A 144 18.36 -10.96 -12.89
N GLU A 145 17.03 -10.89 -13.03
CA GLU A 145 16.40 -10.20 -14.16
C GLU A 145 16.74 -8.70 -14.19
N ARG A 146 16.73 -8.02 -13.05
CA ARG A 146 17.11 -6.60 -12.97
C ARG A 146 18.58 -6.36 -13.27
N LEU A 147 19.48 -7.13 -12.67
CA LEU A 147 20.92 -6.96 -12.90
C LEU A 147 21.30 -7.33 -14.33
N SER A 148 20.67 -8.35 -14.91
CA SER A 148 20.82 -8.68 -16.32
C SER A 148 20.31 -7.55 -17.23
N TYR A 149 19.15 -6.95 -16.91
CA TYR A 149 18.60 -5.84 -17.69
C TYR A 149 19.47 -4.57 -17.69
N TYR A 150 19.96 -4.14 -16.52
CA TYR A 150 20.71 -2.89 -16.41
C TYR A 150 22.21 -3.03 -16.69
N PHE A 151 22.78 -4.20 -16.41
CA PHE A 151 24.24 -4.39 -16.41
C PHE A 151 24.70 -5.59 -17.23
N ASN A 152 23.79 -6.30 -17.91
CA ASN A 152 24.08 -7.60 -18.55
C ASN A 152 24.80 -8.57 -17.60
N PHE A 153 24.47 -8.50 -16.31
CA PHE A 153 25.12 -9.27 -15.25
C PHE A 153 24.75 -10.76 -15.36
N GLN A 154 25.74 -11.64 -15.41
CA GLN A 154 25.56 -13.09 -15.62
C GLN A 154 26.01 -13.96 -14.43
N ASP A 155 26.65 -13.39 -13.41
CA ASP A 155 27.13 -14.14 -12.24
C ASP A 155 25.98 -14.48 -11.28
N THR A 156 25.37 -15.64 -11.50
CA THR A 156 24.26 -16.13 -10.68
C THR A 156 24.70 -16.53 -9.27
N HIS A 157 25.98 -16.84 -9.05
CA HIS A 157 26.51 -17.19 -7.73
C HIS A 157 26.57 -15.97 -6.82
N ALA A 158 27.04 -14.83 -7.33
CA ALA A 158 27.01 -13.56 -6.61
C ALA A 158 25.58 -13.18 -6.18
N VAL A 159 24.59 -13.38 -7.05
CA VAL A 159 23.17 -13.14 -6.70
C VAL A 159 22.69 -14.07 -5.60
N GLU A 160 23.07 -15.35 -5.62
CA GLU A 160 22.73 -16.28 -4.53
C GLU A 160 23.28 -15.82 -3.19
N GLN A 161 24.51 -15.30 -3.15
CA GLN A 161 25.12 -14.76 -1.93
C GLN A 161 24.37 -13.52 -1.42
N ILE A 162 23.90 -12.64 -2.32
CA ILE A 162 23.06 -11.50 -1.95
C ILE A 162 21.74 -11.99 -1.35
N VAL A 163 21.04 -12.92 -2.01
CA VAL A 163 19.74 -13.44 -1.56
C VAL A 163 19.84 -14.13 -0.20
N LYS A 164 20.94 -14.85 0.06
CA LYS A 164 21.20 -15.48 1.37
C LYS A 164 21.31 -14.47 2.51
N LYS A 165 21.75 -13.24 2.21
CA LYS A 165 21.83 -12.14 3.18
C LYS A 165 20.51 -11.40 3.37
N ILE A 166 19.49 -11.67 2.55
CA ILE A 166 18.17 -11.05 2.71
C ILE A 166 17.43 -11.77 3.83
N GLU A 167 17.17 -11.04 4.91
CA GLU A 167 16.24 -11.47 5.93
C GLU A 167 14.81 -11.33 5.42
N PHE A 168 14.17 -12.47 5.19
CA PHE A 168 12.75 -12.51 4.90
C PHE A 168 12.03 -12.56 6.25
N GLN A 169 11.59 -11.41 6.75
CA GLN A 169 10.75 -11.38 7.95
C GLN A 169 9.39 -12.05 7.68
N ASN A 170 8.85 -12.73 8.70
CA ASN A 170 7.56 -13.42 8.62
C ASN A 170 6.35 -12.46 8.64
N ASN A 171 6.54 -11.21 9.08
CA ASN A 171 5.41 -10.31 9.33
C ASN A 171 4.93 -9.66 8.02
N SER A 172 3.70 -9.98 7.59
CA SER A 172 2.85 -9.20 6.67
C SER A 172 3.58 -8.35 5.63
N ASN A 173 4.18 -9.00 4.62
CA ASN A 173 5.02 -8.34 3.61
C ASN A 173 4.19 -7.61 2.55
N ILE A 174 3.43 -6.58 2.93
CA ILE A 174 2.72 -5.73 1.97
C ILE A 174 3.72 -5.20 0.94
N PRO A 175 3.46 -5.32 -0.38
CA PRO A 175 4.39 -4.85 -1.38
C PRO A 175 4.71 -3.37 -1.23
N LYS A 176 5.97 -2.97 -1.41
CA LYS A 176 6.40 -1.56 -1.28
C LYS A 176 5.59 -0.63 -2.18
N GLN A 177 5.29 -1.05 -3.42
CA GLN A 177 4.44 -0.27 -4.34
C GLN A 177 3.04 -0.01 -3.77
N VAL A 178 2.45 -1.02 -3.11
CA VAL A 178 1.13 -0.90 -2.47
C VAL A 178 1.21 0.06 -1.27
N LEU A 179 2.28 -0.01 -0.49
CA LEU A 179 2.53 0.93 0.62
C LEU A 179 2.77 2.36 0.12
N THR A 180 3.45 2.55 -1.01
CA THR A 180 3.60 3.87 -1.66
C THR A 180 2.24 4.45 -2.04
N GLU A 181 1.37 3.65 -2.68
CA GLU A 181 0.04 4.11 -3.04
C GLU A 181 -0.83 4.41 -1.80
N PHE A 182 -0.72 3.61 -0.73
CA PHE A 182 -1.34 3.94 0.55
C PHE A 182 -0.82 5.27 1.14
N HIS A 183 0.50 5.50 1.08
CA HIS A 183 1.10 6.73 1.59
C HIS A 183 0.61 7.96 0.81
N ASN A 184 0.49 7.85 -0.52
CA ASN A 184 -0.07 8.89 -1.37
C ASN A 184 -1.56 9.12 -1.09
N PHE A 185 -2.34 8.05 -0.93
CA PHE A 185 -3.74 8.11 -0.51
C PHE A 185 -3.88 8.91 0.80
N MET A 186 -3.09 8.56 1.82
CA MET A 186 -3.13 9.23 3.10
C MET A 186 -2.74 10.71 3.01
N SER A 187 -1.80 11.09 2.14
CA SER A 187 -1.45 12.51 1.96
C SER A 187 -2.63 13.35 1.47
N HIS A 188 -3.42 12.82 0.54
CA HIS A 188 -4.61 13.50 0.05
C HIS A 188 -5.74 13.51 1.08
N VAL A 189 -5.89 12.44 1.88
CA VAL A 189 -6.85 12.43 2.98
C VAL A 189 -6.47 13.46 4.05
N CYS A 190 -5.19 13.56 4.43
CA CYS A 190 -4.72 14.56 5.40
C CYS A 190 -5.01 15.98 4.89
N MET A 191 -4.72 16.25 3.62
CA MET A 191 -5.02 17.54 2.98
C MET A 191 -6.52 17.86 2.93
N ALA A 192 -7.37 16.87 2.68
CA ALA A 192 -8.82 17.07 2.70
C ALA A 192 -9.32 17.31 4.14
N CYS A 193 -8.79 16.58 5.12
CA CYS A 193 -9.17 16.69 6.53
C CYS A 193 -8.57 17.91 7.23
N SER A 194 -7.64 18.63 6.59
CA SER A 194 -7.08 19.87 7.13
C SER A 194 -7.87 21.12 6.80
N LEU A 195 -8.88 21.00 5.94
CA LEU A 195 -9.73 22.13 5.52
C LEU A 195 -10.74 22.50 6.61
N SER A 196 -11.29 23.72 6.54
CA SER A 196 -12.34 24.15 7.47
C SER A 196 -13.68 23.46 7.16
N ASP A 197 -14.65 23.52 8.08
CA ASP A 197 -15.99 22.97 7.83
C ASP A 197 -16.71 23.69 6.69
N GLU A 198 -16.43 24.99 6.50
CA GLU A 198 -16.96 25.81 5.40
C GLU A 198 -16.42 25.35 4.04
N ASP A 199 -15.24 24.71 4.04
CA ASP A 199 -14.56 24.24 2.82
C ASP A 199 -14.98 22.83 2.39
N LYS A 200 -15.87 22.15 3.13
CA LYS A 200 -16.23 20.74 2.93
C LYS A 200 -16.74 20.43 1.51
N ASP A 201 -17.46 21.36 0.91
CA ASP A 201 -18.06 21.20 -0.42
C ASP A 201 -17.28 21.97 -1.50
N THR A 202 -16.04 22.37 -1.20
CA THR A 202 -15.18 23.02 -2.18
C THR A 202 -14.60 22.03 -3.18
N ASP A 203 -14.31 22.54 -4.37
CA ASP A 203 -13.58 21.83 -5.41
C ASP A 203 -12.24 21.26 -4.92
N ILE A 204 -11.60 21.92 -3.94
CA ILE A 204 -10.35 21.46 -3.33
C ILE A 204 -10.56 20.19 -2.51
N PHE A 205 -11.60 20.15 -1.66
CA PHE A 205 -11.94 18.96 -0.88
C PHE A 205 -12.26 17.79 -1.83
N SER A 206 -13.19 18.00 -2.76
CA SER A 206 -13.62 16.94 -3.70
C SER A 206 -12.47 16.40 -4.54
N LYS A 207 -11.60 17.26 -5.07
CA LYS A 207 -10.41 16.84 -5.84
C LYS A 207 -9.42 16.03 -5.02
N ASN A 208 -9.20 16.35 -3.75
CA ASN A 208 -8.32 15.57 -2.90
C ASN A 208 -8.91 14.19 -2.59
N ILE A 209 -10.21 14.11 -2.29
CA ILE A 209 -10.88 12.81 -2.11
C ILE A 209 -10.83 11.96 -3.39
N GLU A 210 -11.07 12.55 -4.56
CA GLU A 210 -10.96 11.84 -5.83
C GLU A 210 -9.54 11.30 -6.08
N ARG A 211 -8.51 12.11 -5.83
CA ARG A 211 -7.10 11.70 -5.93
C ARG A 211 -6.78 10.57 -4.96
N ALA A 212 -7.24 10.67 -3.72
CA ALA A 212 -7.08 9.62 -2.72
C ALA A 212 -7.67 8.29 -3.25
N ILE A 213 -8.91 8.30 -3.75
CA ILE A 213 -9.55 7.11 -4.34
C ILE A 213 -8.75 6.53 -5.50
N ASN A 214 -8.19 7.39 -6.35
CA ASN A 214 -7.38 6.95 -7.48
C ASN A 214 -6.10 6.22 -7.05
N HIS A 215 -5.48 6.62 -5.94
CA HIS A 215 -4.33 5.90 -5.36
C HIS A 215 -4.72 4.52 -4.82
N ILE A 216 -5.87 4.41 -4.14
CA ILE A 216 -6.38 3.10 -3.68
C ILE A 216 -6.63 2.18 -4.87
N LYS A 217 -7.28 2.66 -5.94
CA LYS A 217 -7.51 1.88 -7.17
C LYS A 217 -6.20 1.41 -7.82
N ARG A 218 -5.18 2.27 -7.88
CA ARG A 218 -3.86 1.93 -8.41
C ARG A 218 -3.17 0.86 -7.55
N GLY A 219 -3.16 1.06 -6.23
CA GLY A 219 -2.61 0.10 -5.28
C GLY A 219 -3.26 -1.28 -5.38
N THR A 220 -4.59 -1.33 -5.52
CA THR A 220 -5.34 -2.58 -5.75
C THR A 220 -4.86 -3.30 -7.01
N LEU A 221 -4.81 -2.57 -8.14
CA LEU A 221 -4.39 -3.12 -9.42
C LEU A 221 -2.93 -3.61 -9.39
N ASP A 222 -2.04 -2.84 -8.75
CA ASP A 222 -0.63 -3.21 -8.60
C ASP A 222 -0.45 -4.45 -7.73
N CYS A 223 -1.26 -4.62 -6.69
CA CYS A 223 -1.26 -5.82 -5.86
C CYS A 223 -1.59 -7.06 -6.71
N TYR A 224 -2.65 -7.03 -7.52
CA TYR A 224 -2.98 -8.15 -8.43
C TYR A 224 -1.89 -8.43 -9.45
N LYS A 225 -1.30 -7.40 -10.06
CA LYS A 225 -0.18 -7.55 -11.00
C LYS A 225 1.02 -8.21 -10.33
N ILE A 226 1.31 -7.86 -9.07
CA ILE A 226 2.43 -8.45 -8.32
C ILE A 226 2.18 -9.93 -8.06
N ILE A 227 0.97 -10.32 -7.62
CA ILE A 227 0.60 -11.75 -7.44
C ILE A 227 0.84 -12.52 -8.74
N ILE A 228 0.30 -12.01 -9.85
CA ILE A 228 0.41 -12.64 -11.17
C ILE A 228 1.87 -12.77 -11.60
N LYS A 229 2.64 -11.68 -11.54
CA LYS A 229 4.07 -11.66 -11.90
C LYS A 229 4.86 -12.67 -11.06
N ASP A 230 4.68 -12.62 -9.75
CA ASP A 230 5.42 -13.45 -8.81
C ASP A 230 5.06 -14.94 -8.94
N PHE A 231 3.80 -15.27 -9.28
CA PHE A 231 3.40 -16.63 -9.63
C PHE A 231 4.20 -17.18 -10.81
N PHE A 232 4.37 -16.40 -11.89
CA PHE A 232 5.15 -16.83 -13.06
C PHE A 232 6.63 -16.99 -12.74
N ILE A 233 7.19 -16.10 -11.94
CA ILE A 233 8.58 -16.21 -11.49
C ILE A 233 8.77 -17.48 -10.64
N PHE A 234 7.84 -17.77 -9.74
CA PHE A 234 7.89 -18.93 -8.85
C PHE A 234 7.72 -20.27 -9.58
N THR A 235 6.88 -20.32 -10.61
CA THR A 235 6.58 -21.54 -11.38
C THR A 235 7.54 -21.77 -12.53
N ARG A 236 8.44 -20.83 -12.83
CA ARG A 236 9.45 -20.94 -13.89
C ARG A 236 10.29 -22.21 -13.69
N GLY A 237 10.17 -23.16 -14.63
CA GLY A 237 10.89 -24.44 -14.59
C GLY A 237 10.15 -25.59 -13.88
N LYS A 238 8.94 -25.36 -13.35
CA LYS A 238 8.07 -26.41 -12.77
C LYS A 238 7.11 -26.98 -13.82
N LYS A 239 6.55 -28.18 -13.59
CA LYS A 239 5.53 -28.77 -14.48
C LYS A 239 4.30 -27.87 -14.65
N GLU A 240 3.93 -27.09 -13.63
CA GLU A 240 2.88 -26.08 -13.67
C GLU A 240 3.11 -25.03 -14.79
N TYR A 241 4.36 -24.79 -15.18
CA TYR A 241 4.73 -23.90 -16.28
C TYR A 241 4.21 -24.36 -17.65
N LEU A 242 3.91 -25.64 -17.84
CA LEU A 242 3.35 -26.13 -19.11
C LEU A 242 1.89 -25.68 -19.31
N ILE A 243 1.15 -25.44 -18.23
CA ILE A 243 -0.21 -24.86 -18.28
C ILE A 243 -0.17 -23.42 -18.84
N ILE A 244 0.97 -22.74 -18.66
CA ILE A 244 1.18 -21.30 -18.92
C ILE A 244 1.30 -20.96 -20.41
N LYS A 245 1.77 -21.89 -21.27
CA LYS A 245 1.85 -21.62 -22.72
C LYS A 245 0.48 -21.29 -23.34
N LYS A 246 -0.61 -21.81 -22.76
CA LYS A 246 -1.99 -21.50 -23.21
C LYS A 246 -2.48 -20.13 -22.72
N ASP A 247 -1.93 -19.61 -21.64
CA ASP A 247 -2.37 -18.36 -21.00
C ASP A 247 -1.57 -17.12 -21.40
N LYS A 248 -0.46 -17.29 -22.15
CA LYS A 248 0.36 -16.17 -22.63
C LYS A 248 -0.46 -15.11 -23.38
N ASN A 249 -1.40 -15.54 -24.23
CA ASN A 249 -2.28 -14.64 -24.97
C ASN A 249 -3.26 -13.90 -24.06
N LYS A 250 -3.74 -14.54 -23.00
CA LYS A 250 -4.64 -13.90 -22.02
C LYS A 250 -3.93 -12.76 -21.29
N LEU A 251 -2.71 -13.00 -20.80
CA LEU A 251 -1.89 -11.98 -20.16
C LEU A 251 -1.50 -10.85 -21.09
N PHE A 252 -1.15 -11.19 -22.33
CA PHE A 252 -0.84 -10.21 -23.35
C PHE A 252 -2.05 -9.31 -23.64
N ASN A 253 -3.24 -9.89 -23.77
CA ASN A 253 -4.49 -9.13 -23.96
C ASN A 253 -4.85 -8.29 -22.73
N LEU A 254 -4.65 -8.79 -21.51
CA LEU A 254 -4.84 -7.99 -20.28
C LEU A 254 -3.94 -6.76 -20.27
N ARG A 255 -2.67 -6.91 -20.68
CA ARG A 255 -1.73 -5.80 -20.80
C ARG A 255 -2.10 -4.83 -21.90
N ILE A 256 -2.48 -5.31 -23.09
CA ILE A 256 -2.97 -4.44 -24.18
C ILE A 256 -4.17 -3.63 -23.70
N ASN A 257 -5.17 -4.28 -23.09
CA ASN A 257 -6.36 -3.62 -22.58
C ASN A 257 -6.00 -2.57 -21.53
N GLU A 258 -5.07 -2.85 -20.62
CA GLU A 258 -4.59 -1.87 -19.65
C GLU A 258 -3.96 -0.64 -20.35
N TYR A 259 -3.04 -0.85 -21.30
CA TYR A 259 -2.37 0.23 -22.01
C TYR A 259 -3.34 1.09 -22.85
N GLN A 260 -4.30 0.45 -23.52
CA GLN A 260 -5.33 1.14 -24.29
C GLN A 260 -6.29 1.96 -23.42
N ASN A 261 -6.43 1.57 -22.16
CA ASN A 261 -7.31 2.22 -21.20
C ASN A 261 -6.54 2.97 -20.10
N LEU A 262 -5.30 3.41 -20.36
CA LEU A 262 -4.57 4.23 -19.39
C LEU A 262 -5.38 5.49 -19.04
N GLY A 263 -5.66 5.66 -17.74
CA GLY A 263 -6.49 6.76 -17.23
C GLY A 263 -7.99 6.64 -17.50
N LYS A 264 -8.46 5.54 -18.11
CA LYS A 264 -9.87 5.29 -18.43
C LYS A 264 -10.28 3.90 -17.92
N ASN A 265 -11.50 3.74 -17.40
CA ASN A 265 -12.08 2.42 -17.07
C ASN A 265 -11.17 1.47 -16.23
N ILE A 266 -10.54 1.99 -15.17
CA ILE A 266 -9.66 1.22 -14.28
C ILE A 266 -10.39 0.07 -13.56
N ASN A 267 -11.70 0.21 -13.35
CA ASN A 267 -12.51 -0.79 -12.64
C ASN A 267 -12.60 -2.12 -13.41
N LYS A 268 -12.90 -2.09 -14.72
CA LYS A 268 -12.94 -3.30 -15.54
C LYS A 268 -11.57 -3.98 -15.59
N THR A 269 -10.52 -3.19 -15.85
CA THR A 269 -9.15 -3.68 -15.85
C THR A 269 -8.81 -4.37 -14.53
N THR A 270 -9.12 -3.73 -13.40
CA THR A 270 -8.89 -4.31 -12.06
C THR A 270 -9.65 -5.61 -11.86
N ALA A 271 -10.92 -5.70 -12.28
CA ALA A 271 -11.72 -6.92 -12.18
C ALA A 271 -11.12 -8.08 -13.01
N ASP A 272 -10.64 -7.80 -14.22
CA ASP A 272 -10.01 -8.81 -15.07
C ASP A 272 -8.70 -9.33 -14.45
N TYR A 273 -7.88 -8.43 -13.87
CA TYR A 273 -6.67 -8.78 -13.12
C TYR A 273 -6.98 -9.58 -11.85
N LYS A 274 -8.02 -9.21 -11.09
CA LYS A 274 -8.51 -9.95 -9.92
C LYS A 274 -8.87 -11.38 -10.31
N GLN A 275 -9.73 -11.54 -11.32
CA GLN A 275 -10.18 -12.85 -11.79
C GLN A 275 -9.00 -13.74 -12.14
N TYR A 276 -7.99 -13.20 -12.83
CA TYR A 276 -6.81 -13.96 -13.19
C TYR A 276 -5.93 -14.30 -11.98
N ALA A 277 -5.70 -13.35 -11.07
CA ALA A 277 -4.96 -13.61 -9.83
C ALA A 277 -5.64 -14.70 -8.98
N SER A 278 -6.97 -14.68 -8.84
CA SER A 278 -7.71 -15.73 -8.12
C SER A 278 -7.59 -17.09 -8.82
N PHE A 279 -7.65 -17.13 -10.15
CA PHE A 279 -7.42 -18.35 -10.91
C PHE A 279 -6.04 -18.95 -10.63
N LEU A 280 -4.99 -18.13 -10.64
CA LEU A 280 -3.62 -18.59 -10.34
C LEU A 280 -3.46 -19.05 -8.89
N LEU A 281 -4.07 -18.35 -7.93
CA LEU A 281 -4.02 -18.70 -6.52
C LEU A 281 -4.63 -20.10 -6.24
N ASN A 282 -5.68 -20.46 -6.99
CA ASN A 282 -6.32 -21.78 -6.93
C ASN A 282 -5.49 -22.90 -7.58
N LYS A 283 -4.41 -22.58 -8.31
CA LYS A 283 -3.46 -23.56 -8.86
C LYS A 283 -2.31 -23.90 -7.92
N LEU A 284 -2.17 -23.18 -6.81
CA LEU A 284 -1.18 -23.44 -5.77
C LEU A 284 -1.69 -24.38 -4.66
N THR A 285 -2.96 -24.79 -4.73
CA THR A 285 -3.61 -25.81 -3.91
C THR A 285 -3.63 -27.13 -4.65
#